data_AF-A0AA37MYN9-F1
#
_entry.id   AF-A0AA37MYN9-F1
#
_cell.length_a   1.000
_cell.length_b   1.000
_cell.length_c   1.000
_cell.angle_alpha   90.00
_cell.angle_beta   90.00
_cell.angle_gamma   90.00
#
_symmetry.space_group_name_H-M   'P 1'
#
loop_
_entity.id
_entity.type
_entity.pdbx_description
1 polymer ?
#
loop_
_entity_poly.entity_id
_entity_poly.type
_entity_poly.pdbx_seq_one_letter_code
_entity_poly.pdbx_strand_id
1 'polypeptide(L)'
;MVCTGREKGHPDFYFYDANWNRLYYQHEALEKANNIEKPQNLDEMLKIAKNLCKGYSHIRVDLFDVDNNIYFGELTFFDNSGFDTDISYETDLKWGEKILLPNK
;
A
#
# COMPACT_ATOMS: atom_id res chain seq x y z
N MET A 1 -0.63 -1.97 1.49
CA MET A 1 0.04 -1.34 2.64
C MET A 1 -1.03 -1.03 3.68
N VAL A 2 -0.72 -1.26 4.96
CA VAL A 2 -1.57 -0.90 6.10
C VAL A 2 -0.79 0.12 6.92
N CYS A 3 -1.44 1.22 7.27
CA CYS A 3 -0.89 2.30 8.09
C CYS A 3 -1.57 2.27 9.46
N THR A 4 -0.78 2.30 10.53
CA THR A 4 -1.29 2.37 11.91
C THR A 4 -0.57 3.46 12.69
N GLY A 5 -1.17 3.96 13.77
CA GLY A 5 -0.51 4.94 14.64
C GLY A 5 -0.31 6.33 14.01
N ARG A 6 -1.09 6.68 12.98
CA ARG A 6 -0.96 7.96 12.26
C ARG A 6 -1.12 9.16 13.18
N GLU A 7 -1.94 9.05 14.22
CA GLU A 7 -2.16 10.07 15.24
C GLU A 7 -0.90 10.43 16.04
N LYS A 8 0.12 9.55 16.05
CA LYS A 8 1.39 9.76 16.76
C LYS A 8 2.38 10.61 15.97
N GLY A 9 2.07 10.97 14.72
CA GLY A 9 2.97 11.67 13.80
C GLY A 9 4.04 10.77 13.16
N HIS A 10 4.29 9.58 13.71
CA HIS A 10 5.18 8.56 13.17
C HIS A 10 4.39 7.26 12.96
N PRO A 11 3.67 7.14 11.82
CA PRO A 11 2.91 5.93 11.54
C PRO A 11 3.82 4.73 11.32
N ASP A 12 3.33 3.56 11.72
CA ASP A 12 3.95 2.28 11.38
C ASP A 12 3.29 1.72 10.11
N PHE A 13 4.12 1.21 9.20
CA PHE A 13 3.67 0.63 7.94
C PHE A 13 3.89 -0.88 7.88
N TYR A 14 2.92 -1.57 7.29
CA TYR A 14 2.82 -3.02 7.21
C TYR A 14 2.44 -3.40 5.77
N PHE A 15 3.14 -4.36 5.17
CA PHE A 15 2.86 -4.79 3.81
C PHE A 15 2.24 -6.19 3.78
N TYR A 16 1.20 -6.34 2.97
CA TYR A 16 0.47 -7.58 2.75
C TYR A 16 0.13 -7.71 1.27
N ASP A 17 0.07 -8.95 0.77
CA ASP A 17 -0.52 -9.22 -0.54
C ASP A 17 -2.06 -9.23 -0.47
N ALA A 18 -2.71 -9.41 -1.61
CA ALA A 18 -4.17 -9.44 -1.70
C ALA A 18 -4.82 -10.63 -0.94
N ASN A 19 -4.04 -11.66 -0.61
CA ASN A 19 -4.49 -12.81 0.18
C ASN A 19 -4.18 -12.65 1.66
N TRP A 20 -3.72 -11.46 2.07
CA TRP A 20 -3.31 -11.15 3.44
C TRP A 20 -2.07 -11.90 3.94
N ASN A 21 -1.20 -12.35 3.03
CA ASN A 21 0.12 -12.87 3.42
C ASN A 21 1.07 -11.71 3.70
N ARG A 22 1.80 -11.79 4.82
CA ARG A 22 2.78 -10.77 5.21
C ARG A 22 3.89 -10.65 4.15
N LEU A 23 4.24 -9.41 3.82
CA LEU A 23 5.36 -9.06 2.96
C LEU A 23 6.31 -8.15 3.75
N TYR A 24 7.60 -8.35 3.58
CA TYR A 24 8.65 -7.51 4.16
C TYR A 24 9.29 -6.74 3.01
N TYR A 25 8.99 -5.46 2.95
CA TYR A 25 9.33 -4.58 1.83
C TYR A 25 10.11 -3.35 2.28
N GLN A 26 10.15 -3.11 3.59
CA GLN A 26 10.93 -2.02 4.17
C GLN A 26 12.36 -2.47 4.47
N HIS A 27 13.21 -1.51 4.80
CA HIS A 27 14.45 -1.79 5.51
C HIS A 27 14.18 -2.59 6.80
N GLU A 28 15.06 -3.53 7.12
CA GLU A 28 14.91 -4.44 8.26
C GLU A 28 14.67 -3.69 9.58
N ALA A 29 15.30 -2.53 9.77
CA ALA A 29 15.14 -1.69 10.95
C ALA A 29 13.74 -1.08 11.13
N LEU A 30 12.94 -1.01 10.05
CA LEU A 30 11.59 -0.47 10.05
C LEU A 30 10.52 -1.57 10.16
N GLU A 31 10.87 -2.80 9.81
CA GLU A 31 9.95 -3.93 9.87
C GLU A 31 9.54 -4.25 11.31
N LYS A 32 8.27 -4.59 11.47
CA LYS A 32 7.67 -4.93 12.76
C LYS A 32 7.40 -6.42 12.82
N ALA A 33 7.66 -7.03 13.97
CA ALA A 33 7.48 -8.46 14.19
C ALA A 33 6.00 -8.87 14.31
N ASN A 34 5.13 -7.95 14.74
CA ASN A 34 3.71 -8.20 14.89
C ASN A 34 2.96 -8.15 13.55
N ASN A 35 1.87 -8.91 13.47
CA ASN A 35 0.94 -8.86 12.35
C ASN A 35 -0.28 -7.99 12.68
N ILE A 36 -0.91 -7.46 11.63
CA ILE A 36 -2.20 -6.78 11.70
C ILE A 36 -3.30 -7.78 11.31
N GLU A 37 -4.40 -7.75 12.06
CA GLU A 37 -5.58 -8.53 11.75
C GLU A 37 -6.15 -8.16 10.37
N LYS A 38 -6.68 -9.16 9.67
CA LYS A 38 -7.31 -8.95 8.36
C LYS A 38 -8.56 -8.09 8.53
N PRO A 39 -8.69 -6.96 7.81
CA PRO A 39 -9.89 -6.15 7.85
C PRO A 39 -11.06 -6.95 7.25
N GLN A 40 -12.22 -6.84 7.87
CA GLN A 40 -13.43 -7.56 7.45
C GLN A 40 -13.82 -7.18 6.01
N ASN A 41 -13.59 -5.93 5.63
CA ASN A 41 -13.96 -5.38 4.33
C ASN A 41 -12.87 -5.50 3.25
N LEU A 42 -11.82 -6.31 3.46
CA LEU A 42 -10.68 -6.37 2.51
C LEU A 42 -11.11 -6.57 1.07
N ASP A 43 -12.02 -7.52 0.82
CA ASP A 43 -12.41 -7.89 -0.55
C ASP A 43 -13.09 -6.72 -1.29
N GLU A 44 -13.94 -5.96 -0.59
CA GLU A 44 -14.58 -4.77 -1.17
C GLU A 44 -13.58 -3.61 -1.32
N MET A 45 -12.66 -3.42 -0.37
CA MET A 45 -11.57 -2.44 -0.50
C MET A 45 -10.69 -2.73 -1.73
N LEU A 46 -10.31 -3.99 -1.95
CA LEU A 46 -9.54 -4.42 -3.12
C LEU A 46 -10.30 -4.19 -4.43
N LYS A 47 -11.62 -4.39 -4.43
CA LYS A 47 -12.48 -4.12 -5.60
C LYS A 47 -12.58 -2.63 -5.89
N ILE A 48 -12.77 -1.79 -4.87
CA ILE A 48 -12.76 -0.33 -4.99
C ILE A 48 -11.41 0.13 -5.58
N ALA A 49 -10.30 -0.31 -5.00
CA ALA A 49 -8.96 0.04 -5.48
C ALA A 49 -8.74 -0.37 -6.94
N LYS A 50 -9.13 -1.60 -7.33
CA LYS A 50 -9.06 -2.09 -8.72
C LYS A 50 -9.86 -1.24 -9.70
N ASN A 51 -11.04 -0.77 -9.29
CA ASN A 51 -11.88 0.08 -10.13
C ASN A 51 -11.28 1.48 -10.29
N LEU A 52 -10.76 2.06 -9.21
CA LEU A 52 -10.15 3.39 -9.22
C LEU A 52 -8.83 3.44 -9.99
N CYS A 53 -8.04 2.36 -10.00
CA CYS A 53 -6.78 2.30 -10.73
C CYS A 53 -6.88 1.91 -12.20
N LYS A 54 -8.09 1.62 -12.70
CA LYS A 54 -8.29 1.16 -14.07
C LYS A 54 -7.80 2.20 -15.08
N GLY A 55 -6.91 1.77 -15.98
CA GLY A 55 -6.36 2.60 -17.05
C GLY A 55 -5.07 3.34 -16.70
N TYR A 56 -4.59 3.24 -15.46
CA TYR A 56 -3.29 3.77 -15.04
C TYR A 56 -2.27 2.65 -14.85
N SER A 57 -1.01 2.90 -15.19
CA SER A 57 0.08 1.93 -14.96
C SER A 57 0.36 1.72 -13.47
N HIS A 58 0.21 2.77 -12.66
CA HIS A 58 0.41 2.74 -11.22
C HIS A 58 -0.32 3.92 -10.56
N ILE A 59 -1.10 3.63 -9.52
CA ILE A 59 -1.58 4.61 -8.54
C ILE A 59 -1.67 3.94 -7.18
N ARG A 60 -1.39 4.68 -6.11
CA ARG A 60 -1.77 4.32 -4.74
C ARG A 60 -3.19 4.81 -4.49
N VAL A 61 -4.02 3.96 -3.89
CA VAL A 61 -5.39 4.27 -3.48
C VAL A 61 -5.45 4.15 -1.95
N ASP A 62 -5.75 5.26 -1.29
CA ASP A 62 -5.87 5.29 0.16
C ASP A 62 -7.34 5.05 0.55
N LEU A 63 -7.57 3.99 1.31
CA LEU A 63 -8.88 3.60 1.84
C LEU A 63 -8.79 3.42 3.36
N PHE A 64 -9.83 3.82 4.07
CA PHE A 64 -9.99 3.62 5.50
C PHE A 64 -11.16 2.66 5.77
N ASP A 65 -10.98 1.69 6.66
CA ASP A 65 -12.05 0.83 7.18
C ASP A 65 -12.32 1.25 8.64
N VAL A 66 -13.44 1.94 8.86
CA VAL A 66 -13.82 2.51 10.17
C VAL A 66 -15.25 2.08 10.49
N ASP A 67 -15.42 1.35 11.60
CA ASP A 67 -16.71 0.82 12.03
C ASP A 67 -17.45 0.07 10.90
N ASN A 68 -16.72 -0.78 10.17
CA ASN A 68 -17.19 -1.53 9.00
C ASN A 68 -17.65 -0.68 7.81
N ASN A 69 -17.30 0.60 7.77
CA ASN A 69 -17.56 1.48 6.64
C ASN A 69 -16.24 1.82 5.94
N ILE A 70 -16.26 1.76 4.60
CA ILE A 70 -15.09 2.08 3.77
C ILE A 70 -15.16 3.55 3.36
N TYR A 71 -14.10 4.30 3.63
CA TYR A 71 -13.96 5.70 3.23
C TYR A 71 -12.80 5.88 2.26
N PHE A 72 -13.02 6.67 1.21
CA PHE A 72 -11.96 7.09 0.31
C PHE A 72 -11.14 8.23 0.93
N GLY A 73 -9.82 8.11 0.87
CA GLY A 73 -8.88 9.16 1.26
C GLY A 73 -8.39 9.96 0.07
N GLU A 74 -7.50 9.38 -0.72
CA GLU A 74 -6.83 10.03 -1.84
C GLU A 74 -6.40 9.04 -2.93
N LEU A 75 -6.05 9.61 -4.09
CA LEU A 75 -5.29 8.93 -5.14
C LEU A 75 -3.93 9.59 -5.26
N THR A 76 -2.87 8.79 -5.17
CA THR A 76 -1.50 9.25 -5.27
C THR A 76 -0.80 8.57 -6.43
N PHE A 77 -0.45 9.35 -7.46
CA PHE A 77 0.13 8.84 -8.71
C PHE A 77 1.63 8.52 -8.58
N PHE A 78 2.33 9.31 -7.75
CA PHE A 78 3.76 9.20 -7.53
C PHE A 78 4.01 9.23 -6.02
N ASP A 79 4.00 8.05 -5.42
CA ASP A 79 4.24 7.94 -3.98
C ASP A 79 5.66 8.40 -3.64
N ASN A 80 5.78 9.26 -2.62
CA ASN A 80 7.01 9.98 -2.26
C ASN A 80 7.77 10.58 -3.46
N SER A 81 7.07 10.99 -4.52
CA SER A 81 7.66 11.41 -5.80
C SER A 81 8.62 10.37 -6.44
N GLY A 82 8.48 9.09 -6.09
CA GLY A 82 9.35 8.01 -6.53
C GLY A 82 10.66 7.86 -5.73
N PHE A 83 10.80 8.54 -4.59
CA PHE A 83 12.01 8.52 -3.77
C PHE A 83 11.76 7.96 -2.36
N ASP A 84 10.93 6.94 -2.24
CA ASP A 84 10.67 6.28 -0.95
C ASP A 84 11.98 5.68 -0.38
N THR A 85 12.44 6.24 0.75
CA THR A 85 13.67 5.84 1.42
C THR A 85 13.47 4.76 2.48
N ASP A 86 12.22 4.36 2.72
CA ASP A 86 11.89 3.36 3.74
C ASP A 86 11.84 1.94 3.16
N ILE A 87 11.59 1.81 1.85
CA ILE A 87 11.59 0.52 1.15
C ILE A 87 13.00 0.00 0.86
N SER A 88 13.16 -1.32 0.84
CA SER A 88 14.43 -1.95 0.50
C SER A 88 14.77 -1.74 -1.00
N TYR A 89 16.06 -1.77 -1.33
CA TYR A 89 16.52 -1.67 -2.73
C TYR A 89 15.88 -2.74 -3.63
N GLU A 90 15.77 -3.97 -3.12
CA GLU A 90 15.14 -5.09 -3.84
C GLU A 90 13.65 -4.85 -4.07
N THR A 91 12.98 -4.19 -3.13
CA THR A 91 11.57 -3.83 -3.25
C THR A 91 11.38 -2.75 -4.31
N ASP A 92 12.19 -1.69 -4.26
CA ASP A 92 12.16 -0.60 -5.24
C ASP A 92 12.35 -1.15 -6.66
N LEU A 93 13.38 -1.97 -6.88
CA LEU A 93 13.64 -2.62 -8.15
C LEU A 93 12.46 -3.51 -8.59
N LYS A 94 11.96 -4.38 -7.70
CA LYS A 94 10.85 -5.29 -7.97
C LYS A 94 9.57 -4.56 -8.36
N TRP A 95 9.29 -3.41 -7.76
CA TRP A 95 8.11 -2.60 -8.08
C TRP A 95 8.31 -1.87 -9.40
N GLY A 96 9.48 -1.28 -9.62
CA GLY A 96 9.84 -0.65 -10.90
C GLY A 96 9.69 -1.58 -12.10
N GLU A 97 10.16 -2.84 -11.99
CA GLU A 97 10.01 -3.87 -13.02
C GLU A 97 8.56 -4.22 -13.37
N LYS A 98 7.61 -3.95 -12.46
CA LYS A 98 6.18 -4.23 -12.67
C LYS A 98 5.44 -3.08 -13.35
N ILE A 99 6.01 -1.88 -13.37
CA ILE A 99 5.38 -0.71 -13.98
C ILE A 99 5.53 -0.80 -15.50
N LEU A 100 4.48 -1.27 -16.15
CA LEU A 100 4.39 -1.29 -17.61
C LEU A 100 3.94 0.09 -18.11
N LEU A 101 4.85 0.83 -18.72
CA LEU A 101 4.55 2.11 -19.34
C LEU A 101 3.89 1.91 -20.70
N PRO A 102 2.88 2.73 -21.06
CA PRO A 102 2.29 2.67 -22.39
C PRO A 102 3.34 2.99 -23.45
N ASN A 103 3.27 2.28 -24.58
CA ASN A 103 4.06 2.63 -25.75
C ASN A 103 3.66 4.05 -26.21
N LYS A 104 4.66 4.87 -26.54
CA LYS A 104 4.46 6.23 -27.05
C LYS A 104 3.70 6.25 -28.37
#